data_AF-A0A969WMU8-F1
#
_entry.id   AF-A0A969WMU8-F1
#
_cell.length_a   1.000
_cell.length_b   1.000
_cell.length_c   1.000
_cell.angle_alpha   90.00
_cell.angle_beta   90.00
_cell.angle_gamma   90.00
#
_symmetry.space_group_name_H-M   'P 1'
#
loop_
_entity.id
_entity.type
_entity.pdbx_description
1 polymer ?
#
loop_
_entity_poly.entity_id
_entity_poly.type
_entity_poly.pdbx_seq_one_letter_code
_entity_poly.pdbx_strand_id
1 'polypeptide(L)' 'MKLKIKRFKELVGKEISLPQAIVSGANGAGKTSILEAFYFVVDGKKADGSVVGGEIYSQYAKTKNELIAEVELQ' A
#
# COMPACT_ATOMS: atom_id res chain seq x y z
N MET A 1 9.74 9.81 -9.47
CA MET A 1 8.43 9.66 -8.82
C MET A 1 8.63 9.03 -7.45
N LYS A 2 7.77 9.29 -6.47
CA LYS A 2 7.82 8.71 -5.13
C LYS A 2 6.43 8.20 -4.76
N LEU A 3 6.37 6.98 -4.25
CA LEU A 3 5.17 6.42 -3.64
C LEU A 3 5.24 6.69 -2.13
N LYS A 4 4.32 7.51 -1.64
CA LYS A 4 4.21 7.85 -0.22
C LYS A 4 3.02 7.10 0.36
N ILE A 5 3.29 6.14 1.25
CA ILE A 5 2.29 5.34 1.96
C ILE A 5 2.20 5.87 3.38
N LYS A 6 1.22 6.73 3.66
CA LYS A 6 0.97 7.17 5.04
C LYS A 6 0.29 6.05 5.83
N ARG A 7 -0.74 5.42 5.23
CA ARG A 7 -1.47 4.27 5.80
C ARG A 7 -2.00 3.36 4.70
N PHE A 8 -1.57 2.11 4.66
CA PHE A 8 -2.12 1.10 3.75
C PHE A 8 -1.83 -0.31 4.26
N LYS A 9 -2.86 -1.08 4.62
CA LYS A 9 -2.69 -2.44 5.21
C LYS A 9 -1.73 -2.40 6.41
N GLU A 10 -0.71 -3.24 6.45
CA GLU A 10 0.34 -3.25 7.48
C GLU A 10 1.41 -2.16 7.29
N LEU A 11 1.37 -1.42 6.18
CA LEU A 11 2.36 -0.39 5.84
C LEU A 11 1.93 0.96 6.40
N VAL A 12 2.74 1.51 7.31
CA VAL A 12 2.52 2.83 7.91
C VAL A 12 3.80 3.66 7.77
N GLY A 13 3.67 4.89 7.27
CA GLY A 13 4.77 5.86 7.17
C GLY A 13 5.93 5.41 6.28
N LYS A 14 5.65 4.79 5.13
CA LYS A 14 6.67 4.37 4.16
C LYS A 14 6.79 5.35 3.02
N GLU A 15 8.02 5.63 2.59
CA GLU A 15 8.32 6.38 1.38
C GLU A 15 9.23 5.54 0.48
N ILE A 16 8.84 5.39 -0.78
CA ILE A 16 9.53 4.52 -1.73
C ILE A 16 9.78 5.34 -2.99
N SER A 17 11.05 5.39 -3.42
CA SER A 17 11.41 6.07 -4.67
C SER A 17 11.12 5.17 -5.86
N LEU A 18 10.55 5.73 -6.93
CA LEU A 18 10.20 5.03 -8.17
C LEU A 18 10.91 5.65 -9.40
N PRO A 19 11.29 4.81 -10.37
CA PRO A 19 11.12 3.35 -10.39
C PRO A 19 12.25 2.65 -9.62
N GLN A 20 11.91 1.89 -8.57
CA GLN A 20 12.86 0.93 -8.01
C GLN A 20 12.71 -0.38 -8.77
N ALA A 21 13.81 -0.89 -9.32
CA ALA A 21 13.80 -2.13 -10.10
C ALA A 21 13.56 -3.38 -9.24
N ILE A 22 13.85 -3.33 -7.93
CA ILE A 22 13.77 -4.48 -7.03
C ILE A 22 13.29 -4.04 -5.65
N VAL A 23 12.21 -4.66 -5.15
CA VAL A 23 11.74 -4.57 -3.76
C VAL A 23 12.07 -5.89 -3.07
N SER A 24 13.07 -5.89 -2.17
CA SER A 24 13.56 -7.09 -1.46
C SER A 24 13.17 -7.11 0.01
N GLY A 25 13.02 -8.30 0.58
CA GLY A 25 12.72 -8.51 2.00
C GLY A 25 12.21 -9.92 2.29
N ALA A 26 12.17 -10.31 3.57
CA ALA A 26 11.63 -11.60 4.00
C ALA A 26 10.15 -11.79 3.58
N ASN A 27 9.67 -13.03 3.61
CA ASN A 27 8.22 -13.28 3.47
C ASN A 27 7.47 -12.63 4.64
N GLY A 28 6.34 -12.00 4.32
CA GLY A 28 5.61 -11.15 5.28
C GLY A 28 6.14 -9.71 5.42
N ALA A 29 7.22 -9.32 4.74
CA ALA A 29 7.73 -7.94 4.79
C ALA A 29 6.87 -6.88 4.04
N GLY A 30 5.68 -7.25 3.56
CA GLY A 30 4.76 -6.34 2.88
C GLY A 30 5.11 -5.97 1.43
N LYS A 31 5.93 -6.77 0.75
CA LYS A 31 6.32 -6.55 -0.67
C LYS A 31 5.08 -6.48 -1.59
N THR A 32 4.13 -7.38 -1.41
CA THR A 32 2.86 -7.40 -2.17
C THR A 32 2.02 -6.17 -1.84
N SER A 33 1.93 -5.80 -0.55
CA SER A 33 1.19 -4.62 -0.10
C SER A 33 1.74 -3.31 -0.67
N ILE A 34 3.06 -3.23 -0.93
CA ILE A 34 3.68 -2.09 -1.63
C ILE A 34 3.18 -2.00 -3.08
N LEU A 35 3.16 -3.14 -3.80
CA LEU A 35 2.67 -3.19 -5.17
C LEU A 35 1.17 -2.86 -5.24
N GLU A 36 0.38 -3.37 -4.30
CA GLU A 36 -1.04 -3.04 -4.20
C GLU A 36 -1.28 -1.57 -3.87
N ALA A 37 -0.46 -0.96 -3.00
CA ALA A 37 -0.53 0.47 -2.72
C ALA A 37 -0.25 1.31 -3.98
N PHE A 38 0.71 0.87 -4.81
CA PHE A 38 0.97 1.50 -6.09
C PHE A 38 -0.23 1.39 -7.03
N TYR A 39 -0.77 0.18 -7.26
CA TYR A 39 -1.92 0.00 -8.14
C TYR A 39 -3.19 0.71 -7.63
N PHE A 40 -3.37 0.80 -6.31
CA PHE A 40 -4.45 1.55 -5.68
C PHE A 40 -4.45 3.01 -6.12
N VAL A 41 -3.29 3.69 -6.11
CA VAL A 41 -3.20 5.10 -6.51
C VAL A 41 -3.31 5.28 -8.03
N VAL A 42 -2.80 4.32 -8.82
CA VAL A 42 -2.77 4.45 -10.29
C VAL A 42 -4.12 4.13 -10.93
N ASP A 43 -4.76 3.03 -10.55
CA ASP A 43 -5.98 2.51 -11.22
C ASP A 43 -7.10 2.19 -10.23
N GLY A 44 -6.83 2.24 -8.91
CA GLY A 44 -7.79 1.76 -7.90
C GLY A 44 -8.05 0.26 -7.98
N LYS A 45 -7.25 -0.50 -8.74
CA LYS A 45 -7.39 -1.95 -8.95
C LYS A 45 -6.18 -2.71 -8.41
N LYS A 46 -6.36 -3.99 -8.07
CA LYS A 46 -5.30 -4.94 -7.74
C LYS A 46 -4.64 -5.44 -9.03
N ALA A 47 -3.52 -6.16 -8.90
CA ALA A 47 -2.79 -6.73 -10.03
C ALA A 47 -3.61 -7.72 -10.89
N ASP A 48 -4.65 -8.31 -10.31
CA ASP A 48 -5.57 -9.24 -10.99
C ASP A 48 -6.76 -8.53 -11.67
N GLY A 49 -6.81 -7.20 -11.64
CA GLY A 49 -7.88 -6.39 -12.24
C GLY A 49 -9.14 -6.26 -11.38
N SER A 50 -9.20 -6.88 -10.19
CA SER A 50 -10.25 -6.59 -9.22
C SER A 50 -10.07 -5.19 -8.63
N VAL A 51 -11.15 -4.52 -8.21
CA VAL A 51 -11.02 -3.25 -7.48
C VAL A 51 -10.22 -3.52 -6.21
N VAL A 52 -9.29 -2.63 -5.84
CA VAL A 52 -8.75 -2.62 -4.48
C VAL A 52 -9.93 -2.31 -3.59
N GLY A 53 -10.56 -3.36 -3.06
CA GLY A 53 -11.55 -3.21 -2.02
C GLY A 53 -10.91 -2.32 -0.97
N GLY A 54 -11.65 -1.33 -0.45
CA GLY A 54 -11.21 -0.48 0.66
C GLY A 54 -10.93 -1.25 1.96
N GLU A 55 -10.62 -2.54 1.85
CA GLU A 55 -10.16 -3.51 2.81
C GLU A 55 -8.87 -2.99 3.44
N ILE A 56 -9.06 -2.27 4.54
CA ILE A 56 -7.98 -1.98 5.47
C ILE A 56 -7.98 -3.13 6.45
N TYR A 57 -6.84 -3.80 6.56
CA TYR A 57 -6.67 -4.91 7.49
C TYR A 57 -6.84 -4.39 8.93
N SER A 58 -8.04 -4.56 9.46
CA SER A 58 -8.45 -4.07 10.77
C SER A 58 -7.61 -4.64 11.91
N GLN A 59 -6.99 -5.81 11.71
CA GLN A 59 -6.03 -6.36 12.67
C GLN A 59 -4.81 -5.46 12.93
N TYR A 60 -4.51 -4.51 12.03
CA TYR A 60 -3.44 -3.52 12.19
C TYR A 60 -3.97 -2.14 12.59
N ALA A 61 -5.29 -1.96 12.67
CA ALA A 61 -5.94 -0.72 13.08
C ALA A 61 -6.38 -0.83 14.55
N LYS A 62 -5.83 0.03 15.43
CA LYS A 62 -6.22 0.12 16.84
C LYS A 62 -7.50 0.91 17.04
N THR A 63 -7.81 1.81 16.11
CA THR A 63 -8.97 2.70 16.18
C THR A 63 -9.68 2.78 14.83
N LYS A 64 -10.97 3.17 14.82
CA LYS A 64 -11.73 3.34 13.57
C LYS A 64 -11.11 4.39 12.62
N ASN A 65 -10.41 5.39 13.16
CA ASN A 65 -9.73 6.41 12.36
C ASN A 65 -8.50 5.86 11.63
N GLU A 66 -8.02 4.66 11.99
CA GLU A 66 -6.97 3.95 11.27
C GLU A 66 -7.51 3.11 10.11
N LEU A 67 -8.85 3.01 9.97
CA LEU A 67 -9.52 2.42 8.81
C LEU A 67 -9.64 3.42 7.65
N ILE A 68 -8.59 4.21 7.41
CA ILE A 68 -8.48 5.06 6.22
C ILE A 68 -7.15 4.75 5.51
N ALA A 69 -7.25 4.45 4.21
CA ALA A 69 -6.11 4.26 3.34
C ALA A 69 -5.65 5.61 2.78
N GLU A 70 -4.36 5.90 2.88
CA GLU A 70 -3.76 7.15 2.43
C GLU A 70 -2.42 6.84 1.74
N VAL A 71 -2.45 6.91 0.41
CA VAL A 71 -1.32 6.65 -0.48
C VAL A 71 -1.30 7.72 -1.57
N GLU A 72 -0.12 8.22 -1.89
CA GLU A 72 0.07 9.33 -2.84
C GLU A 72 1.26 9.03 -3.78
N LEU A 73 1.12 9.42 -5.05
CA LEU A 73 2.21 9.45 -6.02
C LEU A 73 2.67 10.90 -6.23
N GLN A 74 3.96 11.16 -6.01
CA GLN A 74 4.63 12.46 -6.16
C GLN A 74 5.74 12.43 -7.21
#